data_AF-A0A151BLH6-F1
#
_entry.id   AF-A0A151BLH6-F1
#
_cell.length_a   1.000
_cell.length_b   1.000
_cell.length_c   1.000
_cell.angle_alpha   90.00
_cell.angle_beta   90.00
_cell.angle_gamma   90.00
#
_symmetry.space_group_name_H-M   'P 1'
#
loop_
_entity.id
_entity.type
_entity.pdbx_description
1 polymer ?
#
loop_
_entity_poly.entity_id
_entity_poly.type
_entity_poly.pdbx_seq_one_letter_code
_entity_poly.pdbx_strand_id
1 'polypeptide(L)' 'MPNIEGVNISLVEIDQNTESVKIAIEGNDINIKQIQELMKDHGAVIHSIDEVAVGKKIVTI' A
#
# COMPACT_ATOMS: atom_id res chain seq x y z
N MET A 1 -4.86 -12.16 0.82
CA MET A 1 -4.71 -11.58 2.17
C MET A 1 -6.09 -11.52 2.80
N PRO A 2 -6.32 -12.17 3.95
CA PRO A 2 -7.58 -12.01 4.66
C PRO A 2 -7.74 -10.54 5.05
N ASN A 3 -8.98 -10.05 5.01
CA ASN A 3 -9.39 -8.73 5.48
C ASN A 3 -9.05 -7.51 4.60
N ILE A 4 -8.38 -7.67 3.46
CA ILE A 4 -8.31 -6.60 2.44
C ILE A 4 -9.61 -6.61 1.64
N GLU A 5 -10.29 -5.46 1.60
CA GLU A 5 -11.55 -5.27 0.88
C GLU A 5 -11.34 -4.60 -0.48
N GLY A 6 -10.31 -3.74 -0.58
CA GLY A 6 -10.01 -3.01 -1.80
C GLY A 6 -8.53 -2.68 -1.94
N VAL A 7 -8.06 -2.67 -3.19
CA VAL A 7 -6.74 -2.17 -3.55
C VAL A 7 -6.88 -1.30 -4.79
N ASN A 8 -6.29 -0.10 -4.74
CA ASN A 8 -6.12 0.78 -5.88
C ASN A 8 -4.63 0.99 -6.14
N ILE A 9 -4.23 0.91 -7.39
CA ILE A 9 -2.85 1.15 -7.83
C ILE A 9 -2.89 2.18 -8.95
N SER A 10 -2.08 3.23 -8.82
CA SER A 10 -1.89 4.23 -9.86
C SER A 10 -0.41 4.42 -10.17
N LEU A 11 -0.09 4.52 -11.45
CA LEU A 11 1.25 4.85 -11.89
C LEU A 11 1.50 6.34 -11.66
N VAL A 12 2.59 6.65 -10.96
CA VAL A 12 3.00 8.02 -10.66
C VAL A 12 4.02 8.48 -11.69
N GLU A 13 5.05 7.67 -11.92
CA GLU A 13 6.17 8.03 -12.78
C GLU A 13 6.79 6.78 -13.42
N ILE A 14 7.31 6.93 -14.63
CA ILE A 14 8.10 5.92 -15.32
C ILE A 14 9.50 6.49 -15.53
N ASP A 15 10.49 5.85 -14.92
CA ASP A 15 11.90 6.11 -15.16
C ASP A 15 12.50 5.06 -16.10
N GLN A 16 13.77 5.24 -16.48
CA GLN A 16 14.44 4.34 -17.42
C GLN A 16 14.44 2.87 -16.98
N ASN A 17 14.48 2.59 -15.67
CA ASN A 17 14.60 1.23 -15.14
C ASN A 17 13.59 0.91 -14.03
N THR A 18 12.75 1.87 -13.63
CA THR A 18 11.85 1.73 -12.47
C THR A 18 10.53 2.41 -12.73
N GLU A 19 9.47 1.83 -12.19
CA GLU A 19 8.14 2.42 -12.18
C GLU A 19 7.80 2.78 -10.74
N SER A 20 7.41 4.03 -10.53
CA SER A 20 6.91 4.50 -9.24
C SER A 20 5.40 4.41 -9.25
N VAL A 21 4.83 3.64 -8.32
CA VAL A 21 3.38 3.46 -8.18
C VAL A 21 2.91 3.92 -6.81
N LYS A 22 1.69 4.45 -6.75
CA LYS A 22 0.98 4.72 -5.50
C LYS A 22 -0.04 3.61 -5.29
N ILE A 23 -0.04 3.04 -4.08
CA ILE A 23 -0.93 1.94 -3.71
C ILE A 23 -1.77 2.39 -2.52
N ALA A 24 -3.09 2.33 -2.67
CA ALA A 24 -4.04 2.50 -1.57
C ALA A 24 -4.70 1.14 -1.26
N ILE A 25 -4.70 0.77 0.01
CA ILE A 25 -5.25 -0.51 0.48
C ILE A 25 -6.28 -0.21 1.56
N GLU A 26 -7.48 -0.75 1.40
CA GLU A 26 -8.58 -0.63 2.34
C GLU A 26 -9.03 -2.00 2.81
N GLY A 27 -9.43 -2.08 4.08
CA GLY A 27 -9.79 -3.32 4.72
C GLY A 27 -9.78 -3.21 6.25
N ASN A 28 -10.11 -4.32 6.89
CA ASN A 28 -10.18 -4.44 8.34
C ASN A 28 -8.92 -5.10 8.91
N ASP A 29 -8.44 -4.68 10.07
CA ASP A 29 -7.30 -5.31 10.77
C ASP A 29 -6.11 -5.66 9.85
N ILE A 30 -5.73 -4.70 9.00
CA ILE A 30 -4.69 -4.90 7.99
C ILE A 30 -3.33 -5.08 8.68
N ASN A 31 -2.68 -6.21 8.40
CA ASN A 31 -1.31 -6.46 8.86
C ASN A 31 -0.30 -5.81 7.91
N ILE A 32 0.21 -4.65 8.31
CA ILE A 32 1.16 -3.88 7.49
C ILE A 32 2.48 -4.63 7.24
N LYS A 33 2.94 -5.46 8.19
CA LYS A 33 4.17 -6.24 8.02
C LYS A 33 4.02 -7.26 6.91
N GLN A 34 2.86 -7.92 6.85
CA GLN A 34 2.55 -8.87 5.79
C GLN A 34 2.50 -8.20 4.41
N ILE A 35 2.01 -6.95 4.34
CA ILE A 35 2.07 -6.15 3.11
C ILE A 35 3.50 -5.82 2.72
N GLN A 36 4.32 -5.38 3.67
CA GLN A 36 5.73 -5.06 3.41
C GLN A 36 6.52 -6.27 2.91
N GLU A 37 6.30 -7.44 3.52
CA GLU A 37 6.89 -8.71 3.09
C GLU A 37 6.41 -9.08 1.68
N LEU A 38 5.10 -9.04 1.42
CA LEU A 38 4.53 -9.33 0.10
C LEU A 38 5.10 -8.43 -0.99
N MET A 39 5.21 -7.13 -0.74
CA MET A 39 5.77 -6.16 -1.69
C MET A 39 7.24 -6.47 -1.99
N LYS A 40 8.02 -6.75 -0.95
CA LYS A 40 9.43 -7.12 -1.09
C LYS A 40 9.61 -8.41 -1.88
N ASP A 41 8.77 -9.41 -1.66
CA ASP A 41 8.80 -10.69 -2.38
C ASP A 41 8.51 -10.52 -3.88
N HIS A 42 7.79 -9.46 -4.26
CA HIS A 42 7.53 -9.08 -5.65
C HIS A 42 8.55 -8.08 -6.21
N GLY A 43 9.66 -7.84 -5.51
CA GLY A 43 10.71 -6.93 -5.95
C GLY A 43 10.38 -5.45 -5.80
N ALA A 44 9.28 -5.09 -5.14
CA ALA A 44 8.92 -3.72 -4.85
C ALA A 44 9.69 -3.19 -3.62
N VAL A 45 10.07 -1.93 -3.68
CA VAL A 45 10.68 -1.20 -2.56
C VAL A 45 9.70 -0.12 -2.11
N ILE A 46 9.34 -0.14 -0.83
CA ILE A 46 8.48 0.90 -0.26
C ILE A 46 9.37 2.10 0.08
N HIS A 47 9.22 3.18 -0.68
CA HIS A 47 9.94 4.43 -0.46
C HIS A 47 9.39 5.21 0.74
N SER A 48 8.06 5.31 0.85
CA SER A 48 7.35 5.99 1.92
C SER A 48 6.01 5.33 2.20
N ILE A 49 5.47 5.59 3.39
CA ILE A 49 4.07 5.35 3.71
C ILE A 49 3.47 6.73 3.90
N ASP A 50 2.67 7.17 2.93
CA ASP A 50 2.16 8.54 2.88
C ASP A 50 1.02 8.78 3.88
N GLU A 51 0.15 7.79 4.06
CA GLU A 51 -1.04 7.90 4.89
C GLU A 51 -1.34 6.57 5.60
N VAL A 52 -1.76 6.66 6.87
CA VAL A 52 -2.25 5.53 7.65
C VAL A 52 -3.47 5.98 8.43
N ALA A 53 -4.62 5.32 8.21
CA ALA A 53 -5.84 5.53 8.98
C ALA A 53 -6.19 4.27 9.79
N VAL A 54 -6.39 4.43 11.10
CA VAL A 54 -6.71 3.32 12.01
C VAL A 54 -7.82 3.73 12.99
N GLY A 55 -8.71 2.79 13.29
CA GLY A 55 -9.76 2.97 14.29
C GLY A 55 -11.14 2.55 13.79
N LYS A 56 -12.16 2.76 14.63
CA LYS A 56 -13.56 2.42 14.31
C LYS A 56 -14.19 3.32 13.24
N LYS A 57 -13.57 4.48 12.98
CA LYS A 57 -13.98 5.46 12.00
C LYS A 57 -12.73 6.03 11.36
N ILE A 58 -12.73 6.10 10.03
CA ILE A 58 -11.65 6.72 9.26
C ILE A 58 -11.75 8.24 9.39
N VAL A 59 -10.62 8.89 9.66
CA VAL A 59 -10.46 10.34 9.69
C VAL A 59 -9.40 10.71 8.67
N THR A 60 -9.78 11.48 7.66
CA THR A 60 -8.91 11.97 6.59
C THR A 60 -8.29 13.32 6.96
N ILE A 61 -7.06 13.58 6.48
CA ILE A 61 -6.28 14.79 6.73
C ILE A 61 -6.27 15.69 5.48
#